data_AF-A0A3D3F3F7-F1
#
_entry.id   AF-A0A3D3F3F7-F1
#
_cell.length_a   1.000
_cell.length_b   1.000
_cell.length_c   1.000
_cell.angle_alpha   90.00
_cell.angle_beta   90.00
_cell.angle_gamma   90.00
#
_symmetry.space_group_name_H-M   'P 1'
#
loop_
_entity.id
_entity.type
_entity.pdbx_description
1 polymer ?
#
loop_
_entity_poly.entity_id
_entity_poly.type
_entity_poly.pdbx_seq_one_letter_code
_entity_poly.pdbx_strand_id
1 'polypeptide(L)'
;KHKKNAEKKVAIYYFKGAGQETLAAQGLETIPSLYNLLKRLKAEGYTVDRLPATVKEFEALLMKQGSVLSTYAEGAFDEFLKNGNPQLVGKEEYEEWVHRSLSPESYKAVTDVYGEAPGAYMALNKDGKEYLAVARVQFG
;
A
#
# COMPACT_ATOMS: atom_id res chain seq x y z
N LYS A 1 10.67 -18.54 -14.31
CA LYS A 1 9.74 -19.37 -15.13
C LYS A 1 9.37 -20.72 -14.50
N HIS A 2 10.11 -21.21 -13.49
CA HIS A 2 9.93 -22.55 -12.91
C HIS A 2 8.90 -22.63 -11.76
N LYS A 3 8.45 -21.50 -11.22
CA LYS A 3 7.47 -21.45 -10.13
C LYS A 3 6.05 -21.63 -10.67
N LYS A 4 5.20 -22.43 -10.01
CA LYS A 4 3.78 -22.58 -10.39
C LYS A 4 3.04 -21.26 -10.13
N ASN A 5 1.98 -20.98 -10.89
CA ASN A 5 1.23 -19.72 -10.76
C ASN A 5 0.69 -19.52 -9.33
N ALA A 6 0.19 -20.59 -8.68
CA ALA A 6 -0.31 -20.54 -7.31
C ALA A 6 0.72 -20.13 -6.25
N GLU A 7 2.02 -20.23 -6.55
CA GLU A 7 3.08 -19.88 -5.62
C GLU A 7 3.70 -18.51 -5.95
N LYS A 8 3.35 -17.90 -7.09
CA LYS A 8 3.87 -16.59 -7.48
C LYS A 8 3.16 -15.49 -6.69
N LYS A 9 3.95 -14.58 -6.11
CA LYS A 9 3.46 -13.35 -5.49
C LYS A 9 3.62 -12.22 -6.49
N VAL A 10 2.54 -11.48 -6.75
CA VAL A 10 2.52 -10.36 -7.69
C VAL A 10 2.19 -9.09 -6.92
N ALA A 11 3.08 -8.10 -6.97
CA ALA A 11 2.80 -6.76 -6.49
C ALA A 11 2.36 -5.89 -7.67
N ILE A 12 1.22 -5.22 -7.54
CA ILE A 12 0.73 -4.25 -8.52
C ILE A 12 0.81 -2.87 -7.85
N TYR A 13 1.63 -1.99 -8.41
CA TYR A 13 1.76 -0.62 -7.94
C TYR A 13 1.03 0.32 -8.91
N TYR A 14 0.23 1.22 -8.36
CA TYR A 14 -0.52 2.22 -9.13
C TYR A 14 -0.45 3.58 -8.43
N PHE A 15 -0.57 4.65 -9.21
CA PHE A 15 -0.59 6.01 -8.69
C PHE A 15 -2.02 6.51 -8.54
N LYS A 16 -2.28 7.26 -7.47
CA LYS A 16 -3.57 7.92 -7.18
C LYS A 16 -3.29 9.34 -6.69
N GLY A 17 -4.14 10.30 -7.08
CA GLY A 17 -4.16 11.62 -6.47
C GLY A 17 -4.50 11.55 -4.98
N ALA A 18 -4.20 12.61 -4.23
CA ALA A 18 -4.50 12.65 -2.80
C ALA A 18 -6.03 12.62 -2.54
N GLY A 19 -6.44 11.94 -1.47
CA GLY A 19 -7.84 11.89 -1.03
C GLY A 19 -8.75 11.06 -1.94
N GLN A 20 -9.92 11.61 -2.28
CA GLN A 20 -10.95 10.94 -3.10
C GLN A 20 -10.72 11.11 -4.60
N GLU A 21 -9.60 11.70 -5.04
CA GLU A 21 -9.33 11.85 -6.47
C GLU A 21 -9.34 10.49 -7.16
N THR A 22 -10.12 10.38 -8.23
CA THR A 22 -10.20 9.17 -9.03
C THR A 22 -8.82 8.79 -9.55
N LEU A 23 -8.60 7.49 -9.76
CA LEU A 23 -7.41 6.97 -10.42
C LEU A 23 -7.41 7.40 -11.90
N ALA A 24 -7.06 8.65 -12.16
CA ALA A 24 -6.96 9.22 -13.48
C ALA A 24 -5.54 8.99 -14.02
N ALA A 25 -5.27 7.77 -14.50
CA ALA A 25 -4.28 7.64 -15.56
C ALA A 25 -4.92 8.13 -16.85
N GLN A 26 -4.23 8.96 -17.64
CA GLN A 26 -4.75 9.56 -18.88
C GLN A 26 -5.44 8.49 -19.76
N GLY A 27 -6.78 8.42 -19.70
CA GLY A 27 -7.60 7.51 -20.50
C GLY A 27 -7.67 6.04 -20.06
N LEU A 28 -7.20 5.65 -18.88
CA LEU A 28 -7.38 4.28 -18.37
C LEU A 28 -8.52 4.24 -17.35
N GLU A 29 -9.55 3.44 -17.64
CA GLU A 29 -10.51 2.93 -16.66
C GLU A 29 -9.75 1.98 -15.70
N THR A 30 -8.93 2.57 -14.84
CA THR A 30 -7.92 1.91 -13.97
C THR A 30 -8.55 0.85 -13.07
N ILE A 31 -9.72 1.14 -12.48
CA ILE A 31 -10.39 0.24 -11.54
C ILE A 31 -11.00 -0.98 -12.26
N PRO A 32 -11.82 -0.84 -13.32
CA PRO A 32 -12.28 -1.99 -14.11
C PRO A 32 -11.12 -2.81 -14.71
N SER A 33 -10.06 -2.15 -15.18
CA SER A 33 -8.89 -2.83 -15.76
C SER A 33 -8.15 -3.67 -14.71
N LEU A 34 -7.91 -3.12 -13.52
CA LEU A 34 -7.28 -3.83 -12.42
C LEU A 34 -8.15 -5.00 -11.93
N TYR A 35 -9.47 -4.79 -11.84
CA TYR A 35 -10.40 -5.86 -11.48
C TYR A 35 -10.37 -7.03 -12.49
N ASN A 36 -10.38 -6.71 -13.79
CA ASN A 36 -10.29 -7.72 -14.85
C ASN A 36 -8.94 -8.44 -14.86
N LEU A 37 -7.84 -7.73 -14.57
CA LEU A 37 -6.52 -8.33 -14.39
C LEU A 37 -6.53 -9.36 -13.25
N LEU A 38 -7.09 -9.01 -12.08
CA LEU A 38 -7.19 -9.91 -10.93
C LEU A 38 -8.05 -11.14 -11.25
N LYS A 39 -9.18 -10.95 -11.95
CA LYS A 39 -10.00 -12.08 -12.44
C LYS A 39 -9.22 -12.99 -13.39
N ARG A 40 -8.45 -12.40 -14.30
CA ARG A 40 -7.61 -13.17 -15.25
C ARG A 40 -6.51 -13.93 -14.51
N LEU A 41 -5.81 -13.31 -13.56
CA LEU A 41 -4.79 -13.97 -12.73
C LEU A 41 -5.38 -15.17 -12.00
N LYS A 42 -6.58 -15.02 -11.41
CA LYS A 42 -7.29 -16.13 -10.78
C LYS A 42 -7.58 -17.28 -11.74
N ALA A 43 -8.08 -16.97 -12.95
CA ALA A 43 -8.37 -17.96 -13.99
C ALA A 43 -7.11 -18.69 -14.48
N GLU A 44 -5.95 -18.02 -14.46
CA GLU A 44 -4.64 -18.59 -14.80
C GLU A 44 -4.00 -19.39 -13.64
N GLY A 45 -4.70 -19.52 -12.50
CA GLY A 45 -4.26 -20.33 -11.37
C GLY A 45 -3.33 -19.61 -10.39
N TYR A 46 -3.33 -18.28 -10.37
CA TYR A 46 -2.75 -17.52 -9.25
C TYR A 46 -3.73 -17.51 -8.07
N THR A 47 -3.20 -17.45 -6.84
CA THR A 47 -4.00 -17.24 -5.65
C THR A 47 -4.53 -15.82 -5.63
N VAL A 48 -5.85 -15.66 -5.68
CA VAL A 48 -6.55 -14.37 -5.61
C VAL A 48 -7.78 -14.56 -4.72
N ASP A 49 -7.55 -14.46 -3.42
CA ASP A 49 -8.56 -14.71 -2.40
C ASP A 49 -9.31 -13.43 -2.03
N ARG A 50 -10.59 -13.55 -1.68
CA ARG A 50 -11.44 -12.43 -1.22
C ARG A 50 -11.59 -11.28 -2.23
N LEU A 51 -11.40 -11.54 -3.52
CA LEU A 51 -11.80 -10.60 -4.57
C LEU A 51 -13.32 -10.42 -4.51
N PRO A 52 -13.85 -9.17 -4.38
CA PRO A 52 -15.29 -8.93 -4.36
C PRO A 52 -15.99 -9.43 -5.63
N ALA A 53 -17.32 -9.61 -5.56
CA ALA A 53 -18.09 -10.15 -6.68
C ALA A 53 -18.27 -9.13 -7.81
N THR A 54 -18.26 -7.84 -7.45
CA THR A 54 -18.53 -6.74 -8.38
C THR A 54 -17.40 -5.72 -8.43
N VAL A 55 -17.29 -5.02 -9.57
CA VAL A 55 -16.34 -3.90 -9.75
C VAL A 55 -16.61 -2.80 -8.72
N LYS A 56 -17.89 -2.54 -8.39
CA LYS A 56 -18.28 -1.50 -7.43
C LYS A 56 -17.81 -1.81 -6.01
N GLU A 57 -17.91 -3.05 -5.56
CA GLU A 57 -17.39 -3.47 -4.26
C GLU A 57 -15.85 -3.46 -4.24
N PHE A 58 -15.23 -3.83 -5.36
CA PHE A 58 -13.78 -3.72 -5.52
C PHE A 58 -13.30 -2.26 -5.45
N GLU A 59 -14.00 -1.34 -6.11
CA GLU A 59 -13.75 0.10 -6.01
C GLU A 59 -13.85 0.59 -4.57
N ALA A 60 -14.93 0.25 -3.86
CA ALA A 60 -15.11 0.63 -2.47
C ALA A 60 -13.99 0.09 -1.56
N LEU A 61 -13.54 -1.14 -1.79
CA LEU A 61 -12.40 -1.73 -1.09
C LEU A 61 -11.10 -0.97 -1.38
N LEU A 62 -10.86 -0.63 -2.65
CA LEU A 62 -9.68 0.10 -3.08
C LEU A 62 -9.63 1.51 -2.50
N MET A 63 -10.77 2.21 -2.46
CA MET A 63 -10.87 3.54 -1.84
C MET A 63 -10.66 3.51 -0.33
N LYS A 64 -11.07 2.41 0.33
CA LYS A 64 -10.93 2.24 1.78
C LYS A 64 -9.51 1.82 2.22
N GLN A 65 -8.84 0.96 1.46
CA GLN A 65 -7.57 0.34 1.87
C GLN A 65 -6.36 0.81 1.05
N GLY A 66 -6.58 1.31 -0.17
CA GLY A 66 -5.57 1.83 -1.08
C GLY A 66 -5.54 3.36 -1.12
N SER A 67 -5.96 4.02 -0.04
CA SER A 67 -6.04 5.48 0.04
C SER A 67 -4.64 6.12 0.04
N VAL A 68 -4.46 7.18 -0.75
CA VAL A 68 -3.31 8.08 -0.66
C VAL A 68 -3.79 9.31 0.10
N LEU A 69 -3.32 9.50 1.33
CA LEU A 69 -3.77 10.58 2.19
C LEU A 69 -2.88 11.81 2.04
N SER A 70 -3.49 12.99 2.06
CA SER A 70 -2.73 14.22 2.23
C SER A 70 -2.22 14.31 3.67
N THR A 71 -1.03 14.88 3.86
CA THR A 71 -0.41 15.12 5.18
C THR A 71 -1.26 16.02 6.09
N TYR A 72 -2.25 16.74 5.54
CA TYR A 72 -3.13 17.67 6.28
C TYR A 72 -4.47 17.05 6.70
N ALA A 73 -4.71 15.77 6.43
CA ALA A 73 -5.97 15.10 6.73
C ALA A 73 -5.89 14.27 8.02
N GLU A 74 -5.64 14.91 9.17
CA GLU A 74 -5.44 14.25 10.46
C GLU A 74 -6.55 13.22 10.80
N GLY A 75 -7.82 13.58 10.58
CA GLY A 75 -8.93 12.66 10.82
C GLY A 75 -9.01 11.48 9.84
N ALA A 76 -8.58 11.67 8.59
CA ALA A 76 -8.55 10.61 7.59
C ALA A 76 -7.41 9.61 7.85
N PHE A 77 -6.32 10.07 8.46
CA PHE A 77 -5.20 9.23 8.84
C PHE A 77 -5.59 8.24 9.94
N ASP A 78 -6.22 8.72 11.02
CA ASP A 78 -6.72 7.88 12.09
C ASP A 78 -7.76 6.86 11.61
N GLU A 79 -8.67 7.28 10.74
CA GLU A 79 -9.67 6.39 10.15
C GLU A 79 -9.00 5.30 9.31
N PHE A 80 -8.03 5.67 8.48
CA PHE A 80 -7.27 4.72 7.67
C PHE A 80 -6.45 3.74 8.51
N LEU A 81 -5.76 4.21 9.55
CA LEU A 81 -5.02 3.33 10.45
C LEU A 81 -5.93 2.30 11.15
N LYS A 82 -7.17 2.69 11.49
CA LYS A 82 -8.15 1.81 12.14
C LYS A 82 -8.84 0.87 11.16
N ASN A 83 -9.23 1.37 9.99
CA ASN A 83 -10.19 0.70 9.10
C ASN A 83 -9.61 0.31 7.73
N GLY A 84 -8.47 0.88 7.34
CA GLY A 84 -7.83 0.71 6.03
C GLY A 84 -6.95 -0.53 5.90
N ASN A 85 -6.75 -1.29 6.98
CA ASN A 85 -5.93 -2.51 7.00
C ASN A 85 -4.52 -2.32 6.39
N PRO A 86 -3.75 -1.30 6.84
CA PRO A 86 -2.39 -1.09 6.36
C PRO A 86 -1.48 -2.27 6.70
N GLN A 87 -0.41 -2.43 5.92
CA GLN A 87 0.76 -3.16 6.44
C GLN A 87 1.48 -2.27 7.44
N LEU A 88 1.76 -2.80 8.63
CA LEU A 88 2.64 -2.14 9.60
C LEU A 88 4.05 -2.71 9.43
N VAL A 89 5.01 -1.85 9.16
CA VAL A 89 6.44 -2.16 9.12
C VAL A 89 7.04 -1.60 10.39
N GLY A 90 7.70 -2.44 11.20
CA GLY A 90 8.35 -1.97 12.43
C GLY A 90 9.50 -1.03 12.11
N LYS A 91 9.70 0.00 12.94
CA LYS A 91 10.84 0.92 12.78
C LYS A 91 12.17 0.17 12.68
N GLU A 92 12.43 -0.76 13.59
CA GLU A 92 13.67 -1.56 13.61
C GLU A 92 13.86 -2.33 12.29
N GLU A 93 12.82 -2.98 11.79
CA GLU A 93 12.85 -3.72 10.51
C GLU A 93 13.11 -2.79 9.32
N TYR A 94 12.50 -1.59 9.32
CA TYR A 94 12.75 -0.58 8.29
C TYR A 94 14.21 -0.09 8.32
N GLU A 95 14.73 0.22 9.51
CA GLU A 95 16.11 0.69 9.71
C GLU A 95 17.13 -0.39 9.28
N GLU A 96 16.86 -1.66 9.58
CA GLU A 96 17.68 -2.78 9.09
C GLU A 96 17.74 -2.83 7.56
N TRP A 97 16.62 -2.60 6.86
CA TRP A 97 16.60 -2.58 5.40
C TRP A 97 17.35 -1.38 4.83
N VAL A 98 17.19 -0.20 5.46
CA VAL A 98 17.90 1.02 5.10
C VAL A 98 19.41 0.83 5.22
N HIS A 99 19.90 0.38 6.37
CA HIS A 99 21.34 0.16 6.59
C HIS A 99 21.93 -0.91 5.67
N ARG A 100 21.14 -1.87 5.22
CA ARG A 100 21.57 -2.89 4.25
C ARG A 100 21.60 -2.40 2.81
N SER A 101 20.82 -1.39 2.47
CA SER A 101 20.50 -1.04 1.08
C SER A 101 20.96 0.35 0.66
N LEU A 102 21.09 1.29 1.61
CA LEU A 102 21.46 2.69 1.37
C LEU A 102 22.80 3.03 2.03
N SER A 103 23.54 3.97 1.44
CA SER A 103 24.71 4.55 2.10
C SER A 103 24.29 5.46 3.26
N PRO A 104 25.16 5.67 4.26
CA PRO A 104 24.87 6.60 5.37
C PRO A 104 24.50 8.00 4.89
N GLU A 105 25.14 8.50 3.84
CA GLU A 105 24.90 9.84 3.28
C GLU A 105 23.52 9.92 2.60
N SER A 106 23.13 8.84 1.90
CA SER A 106 21.82 8.76 1.25
C SER A 106 20.70 8.74 2.27
N TYR A 107 20.86 7.98 3.36
CA TYR A 107 19.85 7.95 4.43
C TYR A 107 19.82 9.27 5.22
N LYS A 108 20.99 9.87 5.48
CA LYS A 108 21.07 11.19 6.10
C LYS A 108 20.29 12.25 5.31
N ALA A 109 20.37 12.24 3.99
CA ALA A 109 19.58 13.17 3.16
C ALA A 109 18.06 12.98 3.33
N VAL A 110 17.60 11.76 3.60
CA VAL A 110 16.18 11.48 3.91
C VAL A 110 15.83 12.02 5.29
N THR A 111 16.62 11.71 6.32
CA THR A 111 16.32 12.12 7.70
C THR A 111 16.44 13.63 7.90
N ASP A 112 17.32 14.30 7.16
CA ASP A 112 17.46 15.76 7.20
C ASP A 112 16.20 16.48 6.70
N VAL A 113 15.41 15.84 5.83
CA VAL A 113 14.16 16.40 5.28
C VAL A 113 12.93 15.92 6.06
N TYR A 114 12.88 14.63 6.43
CA TYR A 114 11.66 13.99 6.94
C TYR A 114 11.74 13.56 8.41
N GLY A 115 12.89 13.74 9.07
CA GLY A 115 13.17 13.22 10.41
C GLY A 115 13.55 11.74 10.41
N GLU A 116 13.92 11.22 11.59
CA GLU A 116 14.19 9.80 11.79
C GLU A 116 12.92 8.96 11.63
N ALA A 117 13.06 7.69 11.22
CA ALA A 117 11.94 6.78 11.15
C ALA A 117 11.24 6.63 12.52
N PRO A 118 9.90 6.47 12.55
CA PRO A 118 8.99 6.34 11.41
C PRO A 118 8.59 7.67 10.74
N GLY A 119 9.16 8.80 11.15
CA GLY A 119 8.80 10.13 10.68
C GLY A 119 7.45 10.60 11.23
N ALA A 120 6.87 11.64 10.61
CA ALA A 120 5.58 12.20 11.00
C ALA A 120 4.40 11.72 10.14
N TYR A 121 4.67 11.27 8.91
CA TYR A 121 3.64 10.83 7.97
C TYR A 121 3.52 9.31 7.96
N MET A 122 2.29 8.80 8.07
CA MET A 122 2.02 7.36 8.14
C MET A 122 2.73 6.65 9.30
N ALA A 123 3.03 7.38 10.35
CA ALA A 123 3.63 6.87 11.57
C ALA A 123 2.56 6.46 12.58
N LEU A 124 2.78 5.34 13.26
CA LEU A 124 1.91 4.83 14.32
C LEU A 124 2.77 4.39 15.50
N ASN A 125 2.40 4.83 16.71
CA ASN A 125 2.85 4.18 17.94
C ASN A 125 1.74 3.26 18.45
N LYS A 126 2.06 1.99 18.64
CA LYS A 126 1.14 1.00 19.19
C LYS A 126 1.88 0.14 20.21
N ASP A 127 1.36 0.12 21.43
CA ASP A 127 1.90 -0.67 22.54
C ASP A 127 3.41 -0.42 22.79
N GLY A 128 3.84 0.83 22.64
CA GLY A 128 5.24 1.25 22.82
C GLY A 128 6.16 0.93 21.64
N LYS A 129 5.63 0.41 20.53
CA LYS A 129 6.36 0.13 19.30
C LYS A 129 6.00 1.11 18.20
N GLU A 130 7.00 1.52 17.44
CA GLU A 130 6.88 2.47 16.34
C GLU A 130 6.78 1.74 14.99
N TYR A 131 5.85 2.20 14.14
CA TYR A 131 5.56 1.58 12.85
C TYR A 131 5.42 2.62 11.74
N LEU A 132 5.81 2.21 10.52
CA LEU A 132 5.42 2.84 9.28
C LEU A 132 4.21 2.07 8.70
N ALA A 133 3.11 2.77 8.46
CA ALA A 133 1.92 2.22 7.84
C ALA A 133 2.01 2.34 6.31
N VAL A 134 1.79 1.23 5.61
CA VAL A 134 1.79 1.18 4.14
C VAL A 134 0.41 0.77 3.65
N ALA A 135 -0.23 1.64 2.87
CA ALA A 135 -1.50 1.36 2.23
C ALA A 135 -1.38 0.22 1.21
N ARG A 136 -2.32 -0.72 1.27
CA ARG A 136 -2.33 -1.89 0.41
C ARG A 136 -3.70 -2.53 0.35
N VAL A 137 -3.93 -3.29 -0.70
CA VAL A 137 -5.04 -4.24 -0.80
C VAL A 137 -4.44 -5.62 -1.06
N GLN A 138 -4.83 -6.63 -0.28
CA GLN A 138 -4.26 -7.98 -0.38
C GLN A 138 -5.31 -9.03 -0.74
N PHE A 139 -5.07 -9.72 -1.85
CA PHE A 139 -5.83 -10.88 -2.30
C PHE A 139 -4.92 -12.12 -2.35
N GLY A 140 -4.99 -12.99 -1.33
CA GLY A 140 -4.07 -14.11 -1.14
C GLY A 140 -2.79 -13.75 -0.39
#